data_AF-A0A9J6DI12-F1
#
_entry.id   AF-A0A9J6DI12-F1
#
_cell.length_a   1.000
_cell.length_b   1.000
_cell.length_c   1.000
_cell.angle_alpha   90.00
_cell.angle_beta   90.00
_cell.angle_gamma   90.00
#
_symmetry.space_group_name_H-M   'P 1'
#
loop_
_entity.id
_entity.type
_entity.pdbx_description
1 polymer ?
#
loop_
_entity_poly.entity_id
_entity_poly.type
_entity_poly.pdbx_seq_one_letter_code
_entity_poly.pdbx_strand_id
1 'polypeptide(L)'
;MLYQLSQQQVLLEYISRTVGLSFNSLDLVSIIDGLARNIIEATCQARKCAFCIRKGFPPEEVCASFGGAQPSWRHAKRVCKILKAELWRQVRLFMTGSAWSTTVFFHNGRLLKHLRWLRQQVGALTELRWKQVLNQLLKVVDKQRREEQKCIVVLQDAYIPAEIQRWLRKGPKFGVPPRISAHELVGLNRYLSVKANQDRDRCLQDAIWIQLPSGHVCGSSTVKSSGL
;
A
#
# COMPACT_ATOMS: atom_id res chain seq x y z
N MET A 1 -14.36 -9.45 16.21
CA MET A 1 -15.11 -9.61 14.96
C MET A 1 -15.56 -8.30 14.31
N LEU A 2 -16.13 -7.33 15.05
CA LEU A 2 -16.61 -6.04 14.49
C LEU A 2 -15.58 -5.28 13.63
N TYR A 3 -14.30 -5.34 13.98
CA TYR A 3 -13.22 -4.64 13.26
C TYR A 3 -12.88 -5.24 11.88
N GLN A 4 -13.22 -6.51 11.63
CA GLN A 4 -13.02 -7.14 10.32
C GLN A 4 -14.16 -6.82 9.36
N LEU A 5 -15.39 -6.73 9.87
CA LEU A 5 -16.57 -6.39 9.08
C LEU A 5 -16.49 -4.95 8.54
N SER A 6 -16.07 -3.99 9.37
CA SER A 6 -15.88 -2.60 8.92
C SER A 6 -14.79 -2.48 7.84
N GLN A 7 -13.71 -3.27 7.95
CA GLN A 7 -12.67 -3.34 6.92
C GLN A 7 -13.21 -3.88 5.60
N GLN A 8 -14.01 -4.95 5.65
CA GLN A 8 -14.61 -5.54 4.46
C GLN A 8 -15.62 -4.61 3.80
N GLN A 9 -16.44 -3.92 4.58
CA GLN A 9 -17.43 -2.97 4.06
C GLN A 9 -16.75 -1.80 3.31
N VAL A 10 -15.73 -1.19 3.91
CA VAL A 10 -14.96 -0.11 3.26
C VAL A 10 -14.29 -0.59 1.97
N LEU A 11 -13.78 -1.83 1.97
CA LEU A 11 -13.19 -2.42 0.78
C LEU A 11 -14.23 -2.64 -0.32
N LEU A 12 -15.40 -3.18 0.03
CA LEU A 12 -16.50 -3.43 -0.89
C LEU A 12 -17.07 -2.14 -1.46
N GLU A 13 -17.22 -1.11 -0.64
CA GLU A 13 -17.68 0.20 -1.09
C GLU A 13 -16.67 0.87 -2.03
N TYR A 14 -15.38 0.82 -1.69
CA TYR A 14 -14.34 1.35 -2.56
C TYR A 14 -14.28 0.59 -3.89
N ILE A 15 -14.35 -0.75 -3.85
CA ILE A 15 -14.40 -1.59 -5.05
C ILE A 15 -15.67 -1.27 -5.85
N SER A 16 -16.84 -1.15 -5.22
CA SER A 16 -18.08 -0.81 -5.92
C SER A 16 -18.01 0.56 -6.61
N ARG A 17 -17.41 1.56 -5.95
CA ARG A 17 -17.24 2.91 -6.53
C ARG A 17 -16.17 2.99 -7.62
N THR A 18 -15.09 2.22 -7.51
CA THR A 18 -13.97 2.25 -8.47
C THR A 18 -14.10 1.24 -9.60
N VAL A 19 -14.92 0.21 -9.41
CA VAL A 19 -15.10 -0.94 -10.32
C VAL A 19 -16.54 -1.01 -10.81
N GLY A 20 -17.30 0.09 -10.74
CA GLY A 20 -18.58 0.22 -11.43
C GLY A 20 -18.37 0.09 -12.93
N LEU A 21 -18.30 -1.15 -13.43
CA LEU A 21 -18.19 -1.48 -14.83
C LEU A 21 -19.50 -1.08 -15.50
N SER A 22 -19.56 0.15 -16.02
CA SER A 22 -20.68 0.58 -16.87
C SER A 22 -20.58 -0.12 -18.22
N PHE A 23 -21.06 -1.35 -18.31
CA PHE A 23 -21.35 -2.02 -19.58
C PHE A 23 -22.77 -1.67 -20.02
N ASN A 24 -23.02 -0.38 -20.29
CA ASN A 24 -24.34 0.07 -20.69
C ASN A 24 -24.57 -0.06 -22.22
N SER A 25 -23.60 -0.57 -22.97
CA SER A 25 -23.68 -0.72 -24.43
C SER A 25 -23.36 -2.13 -24.89
N LEU A 26 -24.15 -2.65 -25.83
CA LEU A 26 -23.90 -3.92 -26.53
C LEU A 26 -22.88 -3.79 -27.69
N ASP A 27 -22.44 -2.57 -28.01
CA ASP A 27 -21.46 -2.32 -29.06
C ASP A 27 -20.04 -2.75 -28.64
N LEU A 28 -19.39 -3.55 -29.49
CA LEU A 28 -18.06 -4.11 -29.25
C LEU A 28 -17.00 -3.01 -29.09
N VAL A 29 -17.06 -1.93 -29.89
CA VAL A 29 -16.10 -0.83 -29.82
C VAL A 29 -16.23 -0.13 -28.47
N SER A 30 -17.46 0.17 -28.07
CA SER A 30 -17.77 0.77 -26.77
C SER A 30 -17.33 -0.10 -25.59
N ILE A 31 -17.44 -1.43 -25.69
CA ILE A 31 -16.94 -2.38 -24.69
C ILE A 31 -15.41 -2.32 -24.60
N ILE A 32 -14.70 -2.31 -25.74
CA ILE A 32 -13.24 -2.25 -25.80
C ILE A 32 -12.73 -0.93 -25.21
N ASP A 33 -13.36 0.20 -25.55
CA ASP A 33 -13.03 1.51 -24.99
C ASP A 33 -13.29 1.57 -23.49
N GLY A 34 -14.41 1.00 -23.02
CA GLY A 34 -14.70 0.88 -21.59
C GLY A 34 -13.62 0.08 -20.86
N LEU A 35 -13.22 -1.08 -21.40
CA LEU A 35 -12.12 -1.88 -20.84
C LEU A 35 -10.80 -1.12 -20.80
N ALA A 36 -10.45 -0.40 -21.86
CA ALA A 36 -9.24 0.42 -21.92
C ALA A 36 -9.23 1.49 -20.81
N ARG A 37 -10.34 2.23 -20.65
CA ARG A 37 -10.49 3.23 -19.58
C ARG A 37 -10.36 2.61 -18.18
N ASN A 38 -10.99 1.45 -17.96
CA ASN A 38 -10.92 0.74 -16.68
C ASN A 38 -9.49 0.27 -16.35
N ILE A 39 -8.74 -0.22 -17.35
CA ILE A 39 -7.33 -0.58 -17.17
C ILE A 39 -6.49 0.65 -16.80
N ILE A 40 -6.67 1.76 -17.52
CA ILE A 40 -5.94 3.02 -17.28
C ILE A 40 -6.20 3.50 -15.85
N GLU A 41 -7.46 3.60 -15.45
CA GLU A 41 -7.84 4.12 -14.13
C GLU A 41 -7.37 3.19 -13.01
N ALA A 42 -7.61 1.88 -13.12
CA ALA A 42 -7.15 0.91 -12.12
C ALA A 42 -5.62 0.93 -11.95
N THR A 43 -4.87 1.05 -13.06
CA THR A 43 -3.41 1.16 -13.01
C THR A 43 -2.97 2.46 -12.32
N CYS A 44 -3.61 3.59 -12.64
CA CYS A 44 -3.30 4.88 -12.01
C CYS A 44 -3.60 4.87 -10.51
N GLN A 45 -4.74 4.31 -10.09
CA GLN A 45 -5.10 4.18 -8.68
C GLN A 45 -4.14 3.25 -7.91
N ALA A 46 -3.70 2.16 -8.53
CA ALA A 46 -2.72 1.25 -7.93
C ALA A 46 -1.37 1.94 -7.71
N ARG A 47 -0.94 2.75 -8.68
CA ARG A 47 0.28 3.58 -8.58
C ARG A 47 0.12 4.68 -7.54
N LYS A 48 -1.04 5.35 -7.46
CA LYS A 48 -1.37 6.34 -6.43
C LYS A 48 -1.24 5.74 -5.03
N CYS A 49 -1.87 4.60 -4.78
CA CYS A 49 -1.74 3.87 -3.51
C CYS A 49 -0.27 3.54 -3.19
N ALA A 50 0.49 3.03 -4.17
CA ALA A 50 1.90 2.73 -3.99
C ALA A 50 2.73 3.97 -3.64
N PHE A 51 2.47 5.11 -4.29
CA PHE A 51 3.13 6.37 -4.04
C PHE A 51 2.84 6.89 -2.62
N CYS A 52 1.56 6.94 -2.22
CA CYS A 52 1.12 7.37 -0.90
C CYS A 52 1.75 6.51 0.21
N ILE A 53 1.81 5.18 0.04
CA ILE A 53 2.49 4.26 0.96
C ILE A 53 3.97 4.61 1.14
N ARG A 54 4.68 4.93 0.04
CA ARG A 54 6.11 5.27 0.08
C ARG A 54 6.36 6.62 0.76
N LYS A 55 5.46 7.57 0.54
CA LYS A 55 5.60 8.94 1.06
C LYS A 55 5.03 9.14 2.45
N GLY A 56 4.28 8.18 2.98
CA GLY A 56 3.89 8.19 4.39
C GLY A 56 2.55 8.87 4.70
N PHE A 57 1.71 9.13 3.69
CA PHE A 57 0.41 9.79 3.88
C PHE A 57 -0.73 8.97 3.28
N PRO A 58 -1.95 9.03 3.86
CA PRO A 58 -3.09 8.29 3.32
C PRO A 58 -3.72 9.02 2.13
N PRO A 59 -4.17 8.30 1.07
CA PRO A 59 -4.99 8.89 0.01
C PRO A 59 -6.31 9.44 0.57
N GLU A 60 -6.74 10.59 0.08
CA GLU A 60 -7.99 11.24 0.50
C GLU A 60 -9.21 10.33 0.30
N GLU A 61 -9.28 9.58 -0.80
CA GLU A 61 -10.40 8.67 -1.06
C GLU A 61 -10.49 7.56 -0.02
N VAL A 62 -9.33 7.08 0.45
CA VAL A 62 -9.26 6.04 1.49
C VAL A 62 -9.63 6.62 2.84
N CYS A 63 -9.33 7.88 3.14
CA CYS A 63 -9.79 8.52 4.36
C CYS A 63 -11.31 8.78 4.32
N ALA A 64 -11.82 9.27 3.19
CA ALA A 64 -13.23 9.58 3.00
C ALA A 64 -14.14 8.35 3.16
N SER A 65 -13.64 7.15 2.81
CA SER A 65 -14.40 5.92 2.98
C SER A 65 -14.60 5.48 4.44
N PHE A 66 -13.89 6.08 5.40
CA PHE A 66 -14.15 5.87 6.83
C PHE A 66 -15.17 6.86 7.41
N GLY A 67 -15.79 7.70 6.57
CA GLY A 67 -16.74 8.71 6.99
C GLY A 67 -16.10 9.75 7.91
N GLY A 68 -16.73 10.04 9.05
CA GLY A 68 -16.24 11.03 10.01
C GLY A 68 -15.07 10.57 10.89
N ALA A 69 -14.75 9.27 10.90
CA ALA A 69 -13.67 8.73 11.73
C ALA A 69 -12.36 8.69 10.93
N GLN A 70 -11.37 9.48 11.32
CA GLN A 70 -10.08 9.48 10.63
C GLN A 70 -9.30 8.18 10.96
N PRO A 71 -8.93 7.35 9.97
CA PRO A 71 -8.20 6.12 10.23
C PRO A 71 -6.77 6.44 10.66
N SER A 72 -6.22 5.64 11.58
CA SER A 72 -4.78 5.70 11.88
C SER A 72 -3.95 5.41 10.62
N TRP A 73 -2.75 6.00 10.51
CA TRP A 73 -1.87 5.78 9.36
C TRP A 73 -1.57 4.30 9.13
N ARG A 74 -1.32 3.52 10.20
CA ARG A 74 -1.09 2.07 10.10
C ARG A 74 -2.29 1.33 9.48
N HIS A 75 -3.50 1.78 9.79
CA HIS A 75 -4.72 1.22 9.22
C HIS A 75 -4.88 1.60 7.75
N ALA A 76 -4.81 2.90 7.43
CA ALA A 76 -4.90 3.38 6.05
C ALA A 76 -3.83 2.75 5.13
N LYS A 77 -2.60 2.57 5.63
CA LYS A 77 -1.50 1.90 4.91
C LYS A 77 -1.84 0.44 4.58
N ARG A 78 -2.47 -0.30 5.51
CA ARG A 78 -2.92 -1.68 5.25
C ARG A 78 -3.99 -1.71 4.16
N VAL A 79 -4.98 -0.83 4.26
CA VAL A 79 -6.05 -0.70 3.26
C VAL A 79 -5.47 -0.36 1.89
N CYS A 80 -4.55 0.60 1.79
CA CYS A 80 -3.87 0.94 0.54
C CYS A 80 -3.11 -0.24 -0.06
N LYS A 81 -2.50 -1.12 0.76
CA LYS A 81 -1.84 -2.33 0.25
C LYS A 81 -2.85 -3.31 -0.34
N ILE A 82 -3.99 -3.51 0.31
CA ILE A 82 -5.06 -4.38 -0.18
C ILE A 82 -5.63 -3.81 -1.48
N LEU A 83 -5.99 -2.53 -1.49
CA LEU A 83 -6.51 -1.84 -2.68
C LEU A 83 -5.52 -1.91 -3.85
N LYS A 84 -4.24 -1.64 -3.60
CA LYS A 84 -3.20 -1.81 -4.62
C LYS A 84 -3.17 -3.23 -5.19
N ALA A 85 -3.19 -4.25 -4.32
CA ALA A 85 -3.17 -5.64 -4.77
C ALA A 85 -4.40 -6.00 -5.60
N GLU A 86 -5.56 -5.52 -5.19
CA GLU A 86 -6.84 -5.75 -5.85
C GLU A 86 -6.93 -5.03 -7.20
N LEU A 87 -6.51 -3.77 -7.28
CA LEU A 87 -6.45 -3.02 -8.54
C LEU A 87 -5.52 -3.70 -9.55
N TRP A 88 -4.36 -4.21 -9.11
CA TRP A 88 -3.48 -5.00 -9.99
C TRP A 88 -4.10 -6.33 -10.41
N ARG A 89 -4.90 -6.96 -9.53
CA ARG A 89 -5.69 -8.15 -9.87
C ARG A 89 -6.67 -7.83 -10.98
N GLN A 90 -7.39 -6.71 -10.89
CA GLN A 90 -8.34 -6.26 -11.91
C GLN A 90 -7.65 -5.95 -13.24
N VAL A 91 -6.52 -5.23 -13.23
CA VAL A 91 -5.74 -4.98 -14.46
C VAL A 91 -5.36 -6.29 -15.14
N ARG A 92 -4.92 -7.30 -14.37
CA ARG A 92 -4.65 -8.64 -14.94
C ARG A 92 -5.92 -9.29 -15.47
N LEU A 93 -7.04 -9.25 -14.74
CA LEU A 93 -8.31 -9.81 -15.20
C LEU A 93 -8.77 -9.17 -16.52
N PHE A 94 -8.67 -7.84 -16.67
CA PHE A 94 -9.03 -7.17 -17.93
C PHE A 94 -8.08 -7.53 -19.08
N MET A 95 -6.77 -7.60 -18.80
CA MET A 95 -5.75 -7.92 -19.82
C MET A 95 -5.76 -9.41 -20.23
N THR A 96 -6.07 -10.31 -19.30
CA THR A 96 -6.19 -11.75 -19.53
C THR A 96 -7.57 -12.07 -20.12
N GLY A 97 -8.66 -11.53 -19.58
CA GLY A 97 -10.01 -11.72 -20.09
C GLY A 97 -10.15 -11.26 -21.53
N SER A 98 -9.57 -10.11 -21.88
CA SER A 98 -9.52 -9.66 -23.29
C SER A 98 -8.75 -10.63 -24.19
N ALA A 99 -7.67 -11.25 -23.71
CA ALA A 99 -6.91 -12.25 -24.47
C ALA A 99 -7.72 -13.53 -24.70
N TRP A 100 -8.44 -14.01 -23.69
CA TRP A 100 -9.30 -15.19 -23.78
C TRP A 100 -10.48 -14.96 -24.72
N SER A 101 -11.13 -13.80 -24.64
CA SER A 101 -12.19 -13.43 -25.58
C SER A 101 -11.66 -13.33 -27.02
N THR A 102 -10.39 -12.99 -27.22
CA THR A 102 -9.82 -12.96 -28.57
C THR A 102 -9.58 -14.34 -29.14
N THR A 103 -9.04 -15.26 -28.35
CA THR A 103 -8.70 -16.61 -28.83
C THR A 103 -9.93 -17.47 -29.06
N VAL A 104 -11.00 -17.27 -28.27
CA VAL A 104 -12.22 -18.10 -28.37
C VAL A 104 -13.19 -17.58 -29.44
N PHE A 105 -13.36 -16.26 -29.57
CA PHE A 105 -14.40 -15.71 -30.46
C PHE A 105 -13.87 -15.22 -31.81
N PHE A 106 -12.57 -14.99 -31.96
CA PHE A 106 -12.06 -14.27 -33.13
C PHE A 106 -10.85 -14.96 -33.77
N HIS A 107 -11.12 -15.80 -34.77
CA HIS A 107 -10.11 -16.33 -35.68
C HIS A 107 -9.57 -15.28 -36.68
N ASN A 108 -10.01 -14.02 -36.55
CA ASN A 108 -9.69 -12.93 -37.48
C ASN A 108 -8.39 -12.20 -37.11
N GLY A 109 -7.35 -12.37 -37.93
CA GLY A 109 -6.03 -11.73 -37.72
C GLY A 109 -6.04 -10.20 -37.65
N ARG A 110 -7.07 -9.52 -38.19
CA ARG A 110 -7.23 -8.06 -38.07
C ARG A 110 -7.53 -7.62 -36.62
N LEU A 111 -8.30 -8.41 -35.87
CA LEU A 111 -8.70 -8.08 -34.51
C LEU A 111 -7.53 -8.21 -33.53
N LEU A 112 -6.67 -9.20 -33.74
CA LEU A 112 -5.40 -9.37 -33.02
C LEU A 112 -4.44 -8.18 -33.22
N LYS A 113 -4.37 -7.63 -34.44
CA LYS A 113 -3.57 -6.40 -34.71
C LYS A 113 -4.15 -5.20 -33.98
N HIS A 114 -5.48 -5.04 -34.00
CA HIS A 114 -6.17 -3.95 -33.33
C HIS A 114 -5.97 -3.98 -31.80
N LEU A 115 -6.05 -5.16 -31.17
CA LEU A 115 -5.81 -5.28 -29.73
C LEU A 115 -4.35 -5.04 -29.32
N ARG A 116 -3.39 -5.42 -30.16
CA ARG A 116 -1.98 -5.07 -29.93
C ARG A 116 -1.77 -3.56 -29.96
N TRP A 117 -2.36 -2.88 -30.94
CA TRP A 117 -2.37 -1.43 -31.02
C TRP A 117 -3.06 -0.81 -29.79
N LEU A 118 -4.22 -1.33 -29.39
CA LEU A 118 -4.95 -0.86 -28.22
C LEU A 118 -4.12 -1.00 -26.93
N ARG A 119 -3.40 -2.12 -26.74
CA ARG A 119 -2.48 -2.29 -25.59
C ARG A 119 -1.38 -1.24 -25.56
N GLN A 120 -0.81 -0.90 -26.71
CA GLN A 120 0.20 0.17 -26.81
C GLN A 120 -0.40 1.53 -26.45
N GLN A 121 -1.60 1.84 -26.98
CA GLN A 121 -2.31 3.08 -26.68
C GLN A 121 -2.68 3.18 -25.19
N VAL A 122 -3.21 2.10 -24.61
CA VAL A 122 -3.52 2.01 -23.17
C VAL A 122 -2.27 2.31 -22.34
N GLY A 123 -1.10 1.78 -22.71
CA GLY A 123 0.16 2.10 -22.04
C GLY A 123 0.49 3.59 -22.09
N ALA A 124 0.47 4.21 -23.27
CA ALA A 124 0.78 5.62 -23.46
C ALA A 124 -0.22 6.54 -22.71
N LEU A 125 -1.51 6.26 -22.82
CA LEU A 125 -2.57 7.00 -22.14
C LEU A 125 -2.50 6.82 -20.61
N THR A 126 -2.12 5.63 -20.13
CA THR A 126 -1.88 5.39 -18.70
C THR A 126 -0.74 6.28 -18.19
N GLU A 127 0.36 6.40 -18.91
CA GLU A 127 1.47 7.27 -18.49
C GLU A 127 1.07 8.75 -18.50
N LEU A 128 0.31 9.19 -19.52
CA LEU A 128 -0.21 10.55 -19.58
C LEU A 128 -1.12 10.85 -18.38
N ARG A 129 -2.08 9.97 -18.11
CA ARG A 129 -3.01 10.08 -16.97
C ARG A 129 -2.25 10.03 -15.64
N TRP A 130 -1.28 9.15 -15.52
CA TRP A 130 -0.45 9.03 -14.33
C TRP A 130 0.34 10.31 -14.05
N LYS A 131 0.92 10.96 -15.07
CA LYS A 131 1.60 12.26 -14.89
C LYS A 131 0.67 13.34 -14.32
N GLN A 132 -0.59 13.39 -14.76
CA GLN A 132 -1.58 14.33 -14.22
C GLN A 132 -1.83 14.08 -12.72
N VAL A 133 -2.06 12.82 -12.34
CA VAL A 133 -2.28 12.42 -10.94
C VAL A 133 -1.03 12.67 -10.10
N LEU A 134 0.16 12.31 -10.61
CA LEU A 134 1.43 12.49 -9.91
C LEU A 134 1.71 13.96 -9.60
N ASN A 135 1.46 14.86 -10.55
CA ASN A 135 1.65 16.29 -10.34
C ASN A 135 0.77 16.85 -9.22
N GLN A 136 -0.46 16.35 -9.09
CA GLN A 136 -1.35 16.71 -7.97
C GLN A 136 -0.80 16.17 -6.65
N LEU A 137 -0.36 14.91 -6.62
CA LEU A 137 0.22 14.29 -5.43
C LEU A 137 1.49 15.00 -4.96
N LEU A 138 2.36 15.41 -5.88
CA LEU A 138 3.60 16.15 -5.54
C LEU A 138 3.29 17.47 -4.84
N LYS A 139 2.24 18.20 -5.28
CA LYS A 139 1.79 19.43 -4.60
C LYS A 139 1.36 19.17 -3.16
N VAL A 140 0.70 18.05 -2.90
CA VAL A 140 0.29 17.65 -1.53
C VAL A 140 1.53 17.36 -0.67
N VAL A 141 2.51 16.62 -1.21
CA VAL A 141 3.77 16.35 -0.49
C VAL A 141 4.52 17.63 -0.16
N ASP A 142 4.63 18.54 -1.11
CA ASP A 142 5.31 19.82 -0.89
C ASP A 142 4.58 20.69 0.14
N LYS A 143 3.25 20.68 0.14
CA LYS A 143 2.43 21.36 1.15
C LYS A 143 2.68 20.78 2.55
N GLN A 144 2.61 19.46 2.70
CA GLN A 144 2.88 18.79 3.98
C GLN A 144 4.29 19.09 4.48
N ARG A 145 5.30 19.04 3.60
CA ARG A 145 6.68 19.36 3.94
C ARG A 145 6.84 20.80 4.46
N ARG A 146 6.11 21.76 3.89
CA ARG A 146 6.13 23.17 4.35
C ARG A 146 5.44 23.32 5.70
N GLU A 147 4.34 22.60 5.95
CA GLU A 147 3.64 22.62 7.24
C GLU A 147 4.49 22.01 8.36
N GLU A 148 5.16 20.89 8.08
CA GLU A 148 6.13 20.27 9.00
C GLU A 148 7.30 21.21 9.33
N GLN A 149 7.72 22.05 8.38
CA GLN A 149 8.77 23.05 8.61
C GLN A 149 8.31 24.22 9.49
N LYS A 150 7.01 24.55 9.49
CA LYS A 150 6.45 25.65 10.31
C LYS A 150 6.18 25.22 11.76
N CYS A 151 5.95 23.94 12.02
CA CYS A 151 5.59 23.42 13.34
C CYS A 151 6.82 23.13 14.23
N ILE A 152 7.83 24.01 14.19
CA ILE A 152 8.89 24.06 15.19
C ILE A 152 8.64 25.35 15.97
N VAL A 153 7.85 25.23 17.05
CA VAL A 153 7.74 26.29 18.05
C VAL A 153 9.07 26.31 18.79
N VAL A 154 9.91 27.29 18.45
CA VAL A 154 11.08 27.63 19.27
C VAL A 154 10.52 28.19 20.58
N LEU A 155 10.62 27.41 21.66
CA LEU A 155 10.41 27.91 23.01
C LEU A 155 11.53 28.92 23.30
N GLN A 156 11.14 30.19 23.28
CA GLN A 156 11.83 31.41 23.72
C GLN A 156 13.27 31.20 24.21
N ASP A 157 14.24 31.23 23.30
CA ASP A 157 15.70 31.39 23.52
C ASP A 157 16.60 30.16 23.37
N ALA A 158 16.06 28.96 23.14
CA ALA A 158 16.88 27.81 22.80
C ALA A 158 17.12 27.69 21.28
N TYR A 159 18.29 28.12 20.80
CA TYR A 159 18.74 27.78 19.44
C TYR A 159 19.05 26.27 19.38
N ILE A 160 18.21 25.52 18.67
CA ILE A 160 18.46 24.11 18.38
C ILE A 160 19.18 24.03 17.03
N PRO A 161 20.47 23.60 16.99
CA PRO A 161 21.18 23.40 15.74
C PRO A 161 20.41 22.47 14.80
N ALA A 162 20.46 22.77 13.49
CA ALA A 162 19.72 22.04 12.45
C ALA A 162 20.00 20.52 12.47
N GLU A 163 21.20 20.13 12.91
CA GLU A 163 21.59 18.75 13.11
C GLU A 163 20.78 18.10 14.25
N ILE A 164 20.73 18.70 15.43
CA ILE A 164 19.98 18.20 16.60
C ILE A 164 18.47 18.17 16.31
N GLN A 165 17.96 19.14 15.56
CA GLN A 165 16.57 19.13 15.12
C GLN A 165 16.26 17.90 14.23
N ARG A 166 17.18 17.50 13.35
CA ARG A 166 17.03 16.28 12.55
C ARG A 166 17.01 15.01 13.40
N TRP A 167 17.66 15.01 14.56
CA TRP A 167 17.62 13.93 15.54
C TRP A 167 16.31 13.91 16.34
N LEU A 168 15.88 15.05 16.86
CA LEU A 168 14.63 15.19 17.62
C LEU A 168 13.38 14.87 16.79
N ARG A 169 13.40 15.15 15.48
CA ARG A 169 12.34 14.75 14.53
C ARG A 169 12.09 13.24 14.46
N LYS A 170 13.05 12.41 14.87
CA LYS A 170 12.87 10.95 14.93
C LYS A 170 12.01 10.53 16.14
N GLY A 171 11.52 11.49 16.93
CA GLY A 171 10.90 11.31 18.24
C GLY A 171 11.94 10.94 19.29
N PRO A 172 11.55 10.83 20.57
CA PRO A 172 12.34 10.07 21.51
C PRO A 172 12.43 8.65 20.95
N LYS A 173 13.53 8.32 20.25
CA LYS A 173 13.95 6.92 20.16
C LYS A 173 14.01 6.49 21.62
N PHE A 174 13.10 5.60 22.01
CA PHE A 174 13.12 4.94 23.31
C PHE A 174 14.56 4.85 23.77
N GLY A 175 14.82 5.56 24.88
CA GLY A 175 16.15 5.99 25.28
C GLY A 175 17.14 4.85 25.27
N VAL A 176 18.42 5.19 25.09
CA VAL A 176 19.61 4.37 25.39
C VAL A 176 19.31 2.87 25.30
N PRO A 177 19.71 2.16 24.22
CA PRO A 177 19.44 0.74 24.09
C PRO A 177 19.75 0.06 25.43
N PRO A 178 18.80 -0.70 26.01
CA PRO A 178 18.97 -1.24 27.34
C PRO A 178 20.32 -1.96 27.38
N ARG A 179 21.15 -1.67 28.39
CA ARG A 179 22.46 -2.33 28.60
C ARG A 179 22.30 -3.80 29.01
N ILE A 180 21.18 -4.40 28.62
CA ILE A 180 20.82 -5.78 28.89
C ILE A 180 21.42 -6.59 27.76
N SER A 181 22.18 -7.61 28.13
CA SER A 181 22.78 -8.53 27.17
C SER A 181 21.70 -9.30 26.40
N ALA A 182 22.03 -9.79 25.21
CA ALA A 182 21.08 -10.49 24.35
C ALA A 182 20.41 -11.70 25.05
N HIS A 183 21.15 -12.41 25.91
CA HIS A 183 20.64 -13.57 26.64
C HIS A 183 19.66 -13.18 27.75
N GLU A 184 19.91 -12.09 28.47
CA GLU A 184 19.00 -11.55 29.49
C GLU A 184 17.69 -11.03 28.88
N LEU A 185 17.76 -10.39 27.70
CA LEU A 185 16.57 -9.96 26.95
C LEU A 185 15.68 -11.14 26.54
N VAL A 186 16.30 -12.24 26.09
CA VAL A 186 15.57 -13.48 25.78
C VAL A 186 14.96 -14.10 27.04
N GLY A 187 15.70 -14.10 28.16
CA GLY A 187 15.21 -14.55 29.46
C GLY A 187 13.99 -13.73 29.93
N LEU A 188 14.07 -12.41 29.83
CA LEU A 188 12.98 -11.50 30.19
C LEU A 188 11.74 -11.71 29.32
N ASN A 189 11.92 -11.84 28.00
CA ASN A 189 10.81 -12.14 27.08
C ASN A 189 10.13 -13.47 27.43
N ARG A 190 10.90 -14.53 27.71
CA ARG A 190 10.35 -15.83 28.14
C ARG A 190 9.58 -15.70 29.45
N TYR A 191 10.13 -15.00 30.43
CA TYR A 191 9.49 -14.75 31.72
C TYR A 191 8.15 -14.01 31.58
N LEU A 192 8.12 -12.92 30.82
CA LEU A 192 6.90 -12.14 30.58
C LEU A 192 5.87 -12.95 29.79
N SER A 193 6.32 -13.74 28.82
CA SER A 193 5.46 -14.60 28.00
C SER A 193 4.81 -15.73 28.82
N VAL A 194 5.50 -16.25 29.84
CA VAL A 194 4.94 -17.22 30.78
C VAL A 194 3.88 -16.59 31.68
N LYS A 195 4.01 -15.30 32.02
CA LYS A 195 2.98 -14.58 32.80
C LYS A 195 1.78 -14.12 31.95
N ALA A 196 1.95 -13.96 30.64
CA ALA A 196 0.89 -13.57 29.70
C ALA A 196 0.08 -14.80 29.25
N ASN A 197 -0.65 -15.42 30.18
CA ASN A 197 -1.29 -16.74 29.99
C ASN A 197 -2.23 -16.88 28.76
N GLN A 198 -2.82 -15.81 28.23
CA GLN A 198 -3.79 -15.89 27.13
C GLN A 198 -3.29 -15.33 25.78
N ASP A 199 -2.20 -14.55 25.77
CA ASP A 199 -1.67 -13.86 24.57
C ASP A 199 -0.19 -14.18 24.28
N ARG A 200 0.32 -15.28 24.87
CA ARG A 200 1.72 -15.69 24.83
C ARG A 200 2.35 -15.65 23.44
N ASP A 201 1.69 -16.27 22.45
CA ASP A 201 2.23 -16.38 21.09
C ASP A 201 2.25 -15.04 20.36
N ARG A 202 1.28 -14.17 20.67
CA ARG A 202 1.19 -12.81 20.10
C ARG A 202 2.27 -11.90 20.68
N CYS A 203 2.49 -11.96 21.99
CA CYS A 203 3.54 -11.19 22.66
C CYS A 203 4.95 -11.58 22.18
N LEU A 204 5.20 -12.87 21.94
CA LEU A 204 6.49 -13.34 21.40
C LEU A 204 6.73 -12.84 19.98
N GLN A 205 5.70 -12.83 19.12
CA GLN A 205 5.83 -12.30 17.76
C GLN A 205 6.09 -10.79 17.74
N ASP A 206 5.39 -10.02 18.57
CA ASP A 206 5.58 -8.56 18.63
C ASP A 206 6.97 -8.18 19.18
N ALA A 207 7.55 -8.97 20.08
CA ALA A 207 8.90 -8.74 20.62
C ALA A 207 10.02 -8.97 19.59
N ILE A 208 9.85 -9.94 18.68
CA ILE A 208 10.83 -10.25 17.62
C ILE A 208 10.90 -9.12 16.58
N TRP A 209 9.78 -8.43 16.31
CA TRP A 209 9.72 -7.33 15.35
C TRP A 209 10.49 -6.06 15.79
N ILE A 210 10.77 -5.91 17.08
CA ILE A 210 11.51 -4.75 17.63
C ILE A 210 13.04 -4.97 17.50
N GLN A 211 13.50 -6.21 17.36
CA GLN A 211 14.93 -6.54 17.41
C GLN A 211 15.66 -6.61 16.07
N LEU A 212 14.96 -6.60 14.93
CA LEU A 212 15.65 -6.69 13.64
C LEU A 212 15.87 -5.29 13.03
N PRO A 213 17.12 -4.77 13.01
CA PRO A 213 17.44 -3.64 12.16
C PRO A 213 17.10 -4.04 10.72
N SER A 214 16.40 -3.14 10.02
CA SER A 214 15.89 -3.33 8.66
C SER A 214 17.04 -3.48 7.64
N GLY A 215 17.71 -4.63 7.62
CA GLY A 215 18.92 -4.82 6.81
C GLY A 215 19.47 -6.24 6.62
N HIS A 216 18.97 -7.27 7.30
CA HIS A 216 19.40 -8.65 7.03
C HIS A 216 18.22 -9.55 6.66
N VAL A 217 18.04 -9.73 5.34
CA VAL A 217 17.38 -10.90 4.77
C VAL A 217 18.34 -12.07 5.02
N CYS A 218 18.08 -12.88 6.04
CA CYS A 218 18.80 -14.13 6.25
C CYS A 218 18.14 -15.20 5.36
N GLY A 219 18.92 -15.73 4.44
CA GLY A 219 18.50 -16.77 3.50
C GLY A 219 18.06 -18.04 4.23
N SER A 220 16.99 -18.63 3.71
CA SER A 220 16.52 -19.96 4.08
C SER A 220 17.58 -21.01 3.73
N SER A 221 18.38 -21.43 4.71
CA SER A 221 19.14 -22.68 4.65
C SER A 221 18.24 -23.83 5.10
N THR A 222 17.87 -24.66 4.12
CA THR A 222 17.27 -25.98 4.32
C THR A 222 18.21 -26.86 5.13
N VAL A 223 17.80 -27.23 6.35
CA VAL A 223 18.41 -28.31 7.11
C VAL A 223 17.96 -29.64 6.49
N LYS A 224 18.89 -30.36 5.86
CA LYS A 224 18.72 -31.77 5.53
C LYS A 224 18.67 -32.56 6.83
N SER A 225 17.55 -33.23 7.09
CA SER A 225 17.43 -34.26 8.10
C SER A 225 18.21 -35.50 7.68
N SER A 226 19.25 -35.82 8.42
CA SER A 226 19.95 -37.10 8.40
C SER A 226 19.60 -37.87 9.68
N GLY A 227 19.15 -39.12 9.54
CA GLY A 227 19.18 -40.15 10.58
C GLY A 227 17.81 -40.62 11.07
N LEU A 228 17.23 -41.64 10.42
CA LEU A 228 17.43 -43.06 10.73
C LEU A 228 16.98 -43.92 9.55
#